data_AF-Q2FNS0-F1
#
_entry.id   AF-Q2FNS0-F1
#
_cell.length_a   1.000
_cell.length_b   1.000
_cell.length_c   1.000
_cell.angle_alpha   90.00
_cell.angle_beta   90.00
_cell.angle_gamma   90.00
#
_symmetry.space_group_name_H-M   'P 1'
#
loop_
_entity.id
_entity.type
_entity.pdbx_description
1 polymer ?
#
loop_
_entity_poly.entity_id
_entity_poly.type
_entity_poly.pdbx_seq_one_letter_code
_entity_poly.pdbx_strand_id
1 'polypeptide(L)'
;MSSLIVVEIALARSDDDVAGQSIEWIKKRIHSLLSSAERRFDTLTNKNERVIKLHEELTEIAEQILTPDYPAWKSPESSRKTMELFFRKADRFRIVLIQLLLEENEMRLLEEVYIQKIENLLDRLVSESFISAENPAYLEYRRSVENLSNVAVQSERINSYKTLISDIATRYYTCRYTLLSLNNRIAELKKEASSLELKNVSLQDLEILHSLQGQISSLSEISDIEARKEKLKSLEEQLSALDHRVSGIEHTTLGGIPHEEPDSEEVKAKIAHDVSLELLTMEAEFFHGRIGFFDYDETESSDYEPVAKETTPERLALQRENLQLEYGLLKEKIPEKTVIREDLEEIIQTLSLDPDAGALLDAAMILYHDPFPELRELSVIRRQYDAYYLQKKSKSLSDKQWGTVIQSILEAMKGRGYRVKSRKMTNLRDSFRRGSIEVFSPVSHYSIMISINPLDELVFRLVRIVDGLDIDELDPDQIQKDDAHASAVWSRDYAILQDELKKEHILFIERLKKNPDEVPIQQLTRFDILTDEHIS
;
A
#
# COMPACT_ATOMS: atom_id res chain seq x y z
N MET A 1 -25.98 -23.86 -30.24
CA MET A 1 -25.72 -24.52 -28.95
C MET A 1 -25.32 -23.41 -28.00
N SER A 2 -25.91 -23.26 -26.83
CA SER A 2 -25.65 -22.09 -25.98
C SER A 2 -25.21 -22.53 -24.59
N SER A 3 -24.15 -21.92 -24.08
CA SER A 3 -23.65 -22.11 -22.71
C SER A 3 -23.90 -20.87 -21.85
N LEU A 4 -23.89 -19.68 -22.46
CA LEU A 4 -24.24 -18.41 -21.83
C LEU A 4 -25.22 -17.62 -22.71
N ILE A 5 -26.29 -17.11 -22.11
CA ILE A 5 -27.26 -16.23 -22.77
C ILE A 5 -27.52 -15.02 -21.87
N VAL A 6 -27.42 -13.81 -22.43
CA VAL A 6 -27.75 -12.54 -21.75
C VAL A 6 -28.89 -11.88 -22.50
N VAL A 7 -29.92 -11.49 -21.76
CA VAL A 7 -31.20 -11.03 -22.33
C VAL A 7 -31.69 -9.79 -21.60
N GLU A 8 -32.06 -8.76 -22.37
CA GLU A 8 -32.82 -7.61 -21.86
C GLU A 8 -34.32 -7.94 -21.91
N ILE A 9 -35.06 -7.62 -20.85
CA ILE A 9 -36.49 -7.90 -20.75
C ILE A 9 -37.31 -6.64 -21.00
N ALA A 10 -38.20 -6.69 -21.99
CA ALA A 10 -39.20 -5.64 -22.23
C ALA A 10 -40.62 -6.16 -22.03
N LEU A 11 -41.50 -5.37 -21.41
CA LEU A 11 -42.92 -5.70 -21.26
C LEU A 11 -43.75 -4.96 -22.31
N ALA A 12 -44.61 -5.67 -23.05
CA ALA A 12 -45.39 -5.07 -24.14
C ALA A 12 -46.51 -4.11 -23.68
N ARG A 13 -46.71 -3.94 -22.36
CA ARG A 13 -47.56 -2.91 -21.75
C ARG A 13 -46.95 -2.46 -20.42
N SER A 14 -46.43 -1.25 -20.36
CA SER A 14 -46.26 -0.54 -19.09
C SER A 14 -46.60 0.91 -19.30
N ASP A 15 -47.64 1.37 -18.61
CA ASP A 15 -47.76 2.80 -18.29
C ASP A 15 -46.49 3.20 -17.54
N ASP A 16 -45.85 4.25 -18.03
CA ASP A 16 -44.55 4.76 -17.61
C ASP A 16 -44.64 5.45 -16.23
N ASP A 17 -44.57 4.70 -15.14
CA ASP A 17 -44.17 5.25 -13.83
C ASP A 17 -42.63 5.29 -13.76
N VAL A 18 -42.03 6.23 -14.51
CA VAL A 18 -40.58 6.32 -14.83
C VAL A 18 -39.76 7.09 -13.77
N ALA A 19 -40.35 7.62 -12.71
CA ALA A 19 -39.63 8.56 -11.82
C ALA A 19 -38.85 7.93 -10.64
N GLY A 20 -39.09 6.66 -10.26
CA GLY A 20 -38.60 6.12 -8.98
C GLY A 20 -37.21 5.46 -8.96
N GLN A 21 -36.81 4.78 -10.05
CA GLN A 21 -35.67 3.85 -10.02
C GLN A 21 -34.29 4.49 -10.22
N SER A 22 -34.21 5.62 -10.92
CA SER A 22 -32.97 6.38 -11.11
C SER A 22 -32.50 7.03 -9.80
N ILE A 23 -33.46 7.48 -8.98
CA ILE A 23 -33.21 8.07 -7.65
C ILE A 23 -32.60 7.04 -6.70
N GLU A 24 -33.05 5.78 -6.72
CA GLU A 24 -32.48 4.73 -5.88
C GLU A 24 -30.99 4.45 -6.20
N TRP A 25 -30.62 4.47 -7.48
CA TRP A 25 -29.22 4.32 -7.86
C TRP A 25 -28.37 5.51 -7.42
N ILE A 26 -28.86 6.74 -7.62
CA ILE A 26 -28.19 7.97 -7.16
C ILE A 26 -27.97 7.89 -5.65
N LYS A 27 -29.00 7.51 -4.89
CA LYS A 27 -28.91 7.29 -3.45
C LYS A 27 -27.83 6.26 -3.13
N LYS A 28 -27.85 5.07 -3.76
CA LYS A 28 -26.85 4.03 -3.53
C LYS A 28 -25.42 4.51 -3.82
N ARG A 29 -25.23 5.25 -4.90
CA ARG A 29 -23.92 5.80 -5.31
C ARG A 29 -23.39 6.79 -4.28
N ILE A 30 -24.22 7.71 -3.84
CA ILE A 30 -23.86 8.71 -2.83
C ILE A 30 -23.52 8.04 -1.50
N HIS A 31 -24.34 7.09 -1.02
CA HIS A 31 -24.05 6.37 0.22
C HIS A 31 -22.77 5.52 0.11
N SER A 32 -22.52 4.87 -1.03
CA SER A 32 -21.29 4.09 -1.24
C SER A 32 -20.05 4.98 -1.15
N LEU A 33 -20.08 6.14 -1.82
CA LEU A 33 -18.97 7.08 -1.81
C LEU A 33 -18.74 7.65 -0.40
N LEU A 34 -19.81 8.12 0.25
CA LEU A 34 -19.72 8.69 1.59
C LEU A 34 -19.23 7.67 2.61
N SER A 35 -19.78 6.46 2.63
CA SER A 35 -19.36 5.44 3.60
C SER A 35 -17.88 5.07 3.48
N SER A 36 -17.34 5.06 2.25
CA SER A 36 -15.91 4.84 2.01
C SER A 36 -15.07 6.03 2.51
N ALA A 37 -15.50 7.26 2.19
CA ALA A 37 -14.80 8.48 2.59
C ALA A 37 -14.87 8.73 4.10
N GLU A 38 -16.00 8.45 4.74
CA GLU A 38 -16.23 8.54 6.19
C GLU A 38 -15.32 7.59 6.96
N ARG A 39 -15.20 6.32 6.52
CA ARG A 39 -14.26 5.36 7.13
C ARG A 39 -12.83 5.88 7.11
N ARG A 40 -12.38 6.41 5.97
CA ARG A 40 -11.04 7.01 5.82
C ARG A 40 -10.88 8.26 6.68
N PHE A 41 -11.92 9.09 6.75
CA PHE A 41 -11.93 10.28 7.61
C PHE A 41 -11.83 9.91 9.09
N ASP A 42 -12.55 8.89 9.55
CA ASP A 42 -12.51 8.45 10.94
C ASP A 42 -11.18 7.80 11.33
N THR A 43 -10.47 7.20 10.37
CA THR A 43 -9.13 6.65 10.62
C THR A 43 -8.03 7.69 10.75
N LEU A 44 -8.25 8.95 10.33
CA LEU A 44 -7.26 10.01 10.46
C LEU A 44 -7.01 10.32 11.94
N THR A 45 -5.74 10.25 12.35
CA THR A 45 -5.32 10.64 13.69
C THR A 45 -5.36 12.15 13.89
N ASN A 46 -4.97 12.93 12.89
CA ASN A 46 -4.87 14.39 12.95
C ASN A 46 -5.73 15.06 11.85
N LYS A 47 -6.98 15.39 12.21
CA LYS A 47 -7.91 16.11 11.33
C LYS A 47 -7.62 17.61 11.37
N ASN A 48 -7.25 18.20 10.23
CA ASN A 48 -7.09 19.64 10.10
C ASN A 48 -8.42 20.37 9.78
N GLU A 49 -8.48 21.68 10.00
CA GLU A 49 -9.71 22.47 9.77
C GLU A 49 -10.19 22.39 8.32
N ARG A 50 -9.27 22.25 7.36
CA ARG A 50 -9.59 22.14 5.93
C ARG A 50 -10.36 20.86 5.61
N VAL A 51 -9.93 19.70 6.12
CA VAL A 51 -10.59 18.42 5.85
C VAL A 51 -11.93 18.32 6.59
N ILE A 52 -12.03 18.91 7.78
CA ILE A 52 -13.29 19.00 8.55
C ILE A 52 -14.32 19.81 7.76
N LYS A 53 -13.96 21.01 7.27
CA LYS A 53 -14.86 21.84 6.46
C LYS A 53 -15.30 21.14 5.18
N LEU A 54 -14.38 20.47 4.48
CA LEU A 54 -14.72 19.72 3.26
C LEU A 54 -15.66 18.53 3.55
N HIS A 55 -15.48 17.85 4.67
CA HIS A 55 -16.37 16.80 5.12
C HIS A 55 -17.78 17.36 5.41
N GLU A 56 -17.88 18.41 6.21
CA GLU A 56 -19.15 19.07 6.54
C GLU A 56 -19.89 19.55 5.28
N GLU A 57 -19.19 20.25 4.37
CA GLU A 57 -19.75 20.69 3.09
C GLU A 57 -20.27 19.52 2.24
N LEU A 58 -19.52 18.41 2.19
CA LEU A 58 -19.91 17.24 1.40
C LEU A 58 -21.14 16.55 1.99
N THR A 59 -21.17 16.39 3.31
CA THR A 59 -22.30 15.81 4.04
C THR A 59 -23.56 16.65 3.87
N GLU A 60 -23.45 17.98 3.98
CA GLU A 60 -24.58 18.88 3.78
C GLU A 60 -25.16 18.79 2.36
N ILE A 61 -24.30 18.76 1.33
CA ILE A 61 -24.72 18.57 -0.07
C ILE A 61 -25.40 17.20 -0.25
N ALA A 62 -24.86 16.15 0.36
CA ALA A 62 -25.44 14.82 0.29
C ALA A 62 -26.83 14.76 0.94
N GLU A 63 -26.99 15.31 2.14
CA GLU A 63 -28.27 15.36 2.84
C GLU A 63 -29.34 16.09 2.02
N GLN A 64 -28.98 17.24 1.42
CA GLN A 64 -29.87 17.98 0.53
C GLN A 64 -30.31 17.14 -0.68
N ILE A 65 -29.38 16.46 -1.33
CA ILE A 65 -29.63 15.59 -2.49
C ILE A 65 -30.55 14.42 -2.13
N LEU A 66 -30.29 13.78 -0.97
CA LEU A 66 -31.00 12.58 -0.52
C LEU A 66 -32.43 12.87 -0.05
N THR A 67 -32.79 14.16 0.14
CA THR A 67 -34.13 14.59 0.54
C THR A 67 -35.17 14.25 -0.53
N PRO A 68 -36.31 13.62 -0.16
CA PRO A 68 -37.41 13.40 -1.09
C PRO A 68 -37.88 14.73 -1.70
N ASP A 69 -38.15 14.75 -3.01
CA ASP A 69 -38.59 15.94 -3.78
C ASP A 69 -37.58 17.08 -3.95
N TYR A 70 -36.27 16.81 -3.78
CA TYR A 70 -35.24 17.82 -4.02
C TYR A 70 -35.41 18.46 -5.43
N PRO A 71 -35.47 19.81 -5.53
CA PRO A 71 -35.90 20.49 -6.75
C PRO A 71 -35.09 20.15 -8.00
N ALA A 72 -33.81 19.80 -7.85
CA ALA A 72 -32.96 19.48 -8.99
C ALA A 72 -33.34 18.16 -9.66
N TRP A 73 -34.11 17.28 -9.02
CA TRP A 73 -34.59 16.03 -9.64
C TRP A 73 -35.70 16.26 -10.67
N LYS A 74 -36.29 17.47 -10.71
CA LYS A 74 -37.41 17.80 -11.61
C LYS A 74 -37.01 17.93 -13.08
N SER A 75 -35.72 18.10 -13.39
CA SER A 75 -35.22 18.11 -14.77
C SER A 75 -33.93 17.30 -14.91
N PRO A 76 -33.71 16.63 -16.05
CA PRO A 76 -32.47 15.89 -16.30
C PRO A 76 -31.22 16.79 -16.25
N GLU A 77 -31.32 18.03 -16.75
CA GLU A 77 -30.19 18.98 -16.75
C GLU A 77 -29.83 19.45 -15.35
N SER A 78 -30.81 19.76 -14.50
CA SER A 78 -30.55 20.13 -13.10
C SER A 78 -30.01 18.95 -12.30
N SER A 79 -30.54 17.75 -12.54
CA SER A 79 -30.06 16.51 -11.90
C SER A 79 -28.58 16.28 -12.22
N ARG A 80 -28.21 16.41 -13.50
CA ARG A 80 -26.83 16.28 -13.96
C ARG A 80 -25.90 17.33 -13.34
N LYS A 81 -26.30 18.60 -13.30
CA LYS A 81 -25.50 19.67 -12.69
C LYS A 81 -25.27 19.45 -11.20
N THR A 82 -26.30 19.01 -10.48
CA THR A 82 -26.19 18.67 -9.05
C THR A 82 -25.26 17.49 -8.82
N MET A 83 -25.37 16.42 -9.62
CA MET A 83 -24.47 15.26 -9.52
C MET A 83 -23.02 15.64 -9.84
N GLU A 84 -22.78 16.42 -10.89
CA GLU A 84 -21.44 16.91 -11.22
C GLU A 84 -20.84 17.75 -10.09
N LEU A 85 -21.64 18.59 -9.43
CA LEU A 85 -21.18 19.39 -8.28
C LEU A 85 -20.82 18.50 -7.08
N PHE A 86 -21.70 17.55 -6.74
CA PHE A 86 -21.45 16.59 -5.66
C PHE A 86 -20.15 15.82 -5.90
N PHE A 87 -20.00 15.25 -7.09
CA PHE A 87 -18.82 14.48 -7.46
C PHE A 87 -17.53 15.30 -7.41
N ARG A 88 -17.54 16.55 -7.90
CA ARG A 88 -16.35 17.42 -7.79
C ARG A 88 -15.95 17.70 -6.34
N LYS A 89 -16.95 17.91 -5.47
CA LYS A 89 -16.71 18.12 -4.04
C LYS A 89 -16.21 16.84 -3.36
N ALA A 90 -16.79 15.70 -3.73
CA ALA A 90 -16.39 14.38 -3.26
C ALA A 90 -14.96 14.02 -3.67
N ASP A 91 -14.59 14.25 -4.93
CA ASP A 91 -13.24 14.00 -5.45
C ASP A 91 -12.22 14.90 -4.72
N ARG A 92 -12.53 16.19 -4.56
CA ARG A 92 -11.69 17.11 -3.79
C ARG A 92 -11.51 16.67 -2.34
N PHE A 93 -12.58 16.19 -1.70
CA PHE A 93 -12.51 15.66 -0.33
C PHE A 93 -11.64 14.41 -0.26
N ARG A 94 -11.85 13.44 -1.15
CA ARG A 94 -11.06 12.21 -1.25
C ARG A 94 -9.58 12.48 -1.51
N ILE A 95 -9.26 13.41 -2.41
CA ILE A 95 -7.88 13.84 -2.69
C ILE A 95 -7.20 14.37 -1.42
N VAL A 96 -7.85 15.29 -0.71
CA VAL A 96 -7.31 15.83 0.55
C VAL A 96 -7.18 14.75 1.62
N LEU A 97 -8.13 13.82 1.70
CA LEU A 97 -8.09 12.68 2.60
C LEU A 97 -6.88 11.79 2.34
N ILE A 98 -6.67 11.37 1.09
CA ILE A 98 -5.54 10.53 0.70
C ILE A 98 -4.24 11.28 0.96
N GLN A 99 -4.17 12.57 0.65
CA GLN A 99 -3.00 13.39 0.96
C GLN A 99 -2.64 13.38 2.45
N LEU A 100 -3.62 13.55 3.34
CA LEU A 100 -3.39 13.51 4.79
C LEU A 100 -2.97 12.12 5.27
N LEU A 101 -3.58 11.05 4.75
CA LEU A 101 -3.19 9.67 5.08
C LEU A 101 -1.75 9.37 4.62
N LEU A 102 -1.36 9.86 3.45
CA LEU A 102 0.00 9.76 2.95
C LEU A 102 0.98 10.53 3.85
N GLU A 103 0.61 11.72 4.30
CA GLU A 103 1.39 12.51 5.26
C GLU A 103 1.57 11.79 6.60
N GLU A 104 0.51 11.27 7.20
CA GLU A 104 0.59 10.52 8.48
C GLU A 104 1.48 9.28 8.34
N ASN A 105 1.32 8.53 7.24
CA ASN A 105 2.10 7.32 7.00
C ASN A 105 3.58 7.63 6.72
N GLU A 106 3.86 8.68 5.95
CA GLU A 106 5.23 9.14 5.69
C GLU A 106 5.95 9.50 6.98
N MET A 107 5.29 10.25 7.86
CA MET A 107 5.89 10.68 9.11
C MET A 107 6.17 9.48 10.04
N ARG A 108 5.27 8.49 10.07
CA ARG A 108 5.50 7.22 10.77
C ARG A 108 6.72 6.48 10.21
N LEU A 109 6.82 6.33 8.89
CA LEU A 109 7.93 5.64 8.24
C LEU A 109 9.27 6.36 8.48
N LEU A 110 9.26 7.69 8.44
CA LEU A 110 10.46 8.49 8.70
C LEU A 110 10.94 8.32 10.16
N GLU A 111 10.01 8.27 11.13
CA GLU A 111 10.34 7.97 12.52
C GLU A 111 10.95 6.57 12.68
N GLU A 112 10.41 5.56 12.01
CA GLU A 112 10.96 4.19 12.02
C GLU A 112 12.40 4.16 11.50
N VAL A 113 12.69 4.90 10.42
CA VAL A 113 14.05 5.03 9.88
C VAL A 113 14.99 5.69 10.89
N TYR A 114 14.55 6.75 11.58
CA TYR A 114 15.38 7.39 12.60
C TYR A 114 15.64 6.49 13.81
N ILE A 115 14.63 5.79 14.30
CA ILE A 115 14.78 4.85 15.42
C ILE A 115 15.79 3.75 15.05
N GLN A 116 15.62 3.13 13.88
CA GLN A 116 16.55 2.11 13.38
C GLN A 116 17.97 2.66 13.26
N LYS A 117 18.12 3.92 12.81
CA LYS A 117 19.44 4.55 12.70
C LYS A 117 20.10 4.74 14.06
N ILE A 118 19.33 5.20 15.05
CA ILE A 118 19.82 5.38 16.43
C ILE A 118 20.25 4.03 17.01
N GLU A 119 19.42 3.00 16.86
CA GLU A 119 19.75 1.64 17.33
C GLU A 119 21.04 1.13 16.68
N ASN A 120 21.16 1.25 15.37
CA ASN A 120 22.36 0.85 14.64
C ASN A 120 23.62 1.58 15.14
N LEU A 121 23.54 2.89 15.43
CA LEU A 121 24.68 3.65 15.95
C LEU A 121 25.04 3.26 17.39
N LEU A 122 24.04 3.03 18.24
CA LEU A 122 24.24 2.56 19.60
C LEU A 122 24.86 1.17 19.65
N ASP A 123 24.40 0.26 18.80
CA ASP A 123 24.93 -1.10 18.70
C ASP A 123 26.37 -1.10 18.18
N ARG A 124 26.71 -0.19 17.24
CA ARG A 124 28.10 0.01 16.79
C ARG A 124 29.02 0.52 17.89
N LEU A 125 28.57 1.45 18.73
CA LEU A 125 29.36 1.94 19.86
C LEU A 125 29.77 0.81 20.82
N VAL A 126 28.88 -0.15 21.07
CA VAL A 126 29.15 -1.30 21.96
C VAL A 126 29.95 -2.39 21.26
N SER A 127 29.54 -2.79 20.05
CA SER A 127 30.17 -3.88 19.30
C SER A 127 31.59 -3.56 18.84
N GLU A 128 31.90 -2.30 18.53
CA GLU A 128 33.25 -1.83 18.21
C GLU A 128 34.07 -1.52 19.47
N SER A 129 33.57 -1.85 20.67
CA SER A 129 34.26 -1.66 21.95
C SER A 129 34.71 -0.22 22.19
N PHE A 130 33.82 0.74 21.89
CA PHE A 130 34.05 2.16 22.17
C PHE A 130 33.50 2.57 23.53
N ILE A 131 32.38 1.95 23.94
CA ILE A 131 31.71 2.20 25.21
C ILE A 131 31.18 0.88 25.79
N SER A 132 31.20 0.74 27.11
CA SER A 132 30.50 -0.36 27.80
C SER A 132 28.99 -0.13 27.77
N ALA A 133 28.21 -1.22 27.70
CA ALA A 133 26.75 -1.17 27.83
C ALA A 133 26.29 -0.64 29.21
N GLU A 134 27.16 -0.73 30.23
CA GLU A 134 26.90 -0.21 31.58
C GLU A 134 27.33 1.26 31.74
N ASN A 135 27.95 1.88 30.72
CA ASN A 135 28.42 3.26 30.82
C ASN A 135 27.22 4.21 31.00
N PRO A 136 27.27 5.16 31.97
CA PRO A 136 26.17 6.08 32.24
C PRO A 136 25.69 6.85 31.03
N ALA A 137 26.60 7.24 30.12
CA ALA A 137 26.24 8.00 28.94
C ALA A 137 25.55 7.13 27.87
N TYR A 138 25.91 5.85 27.76
CA TYR A 138 25.19 4.91 26.90
C TYR A 138 23.74 4.71 27.40
N LEU A 139 23.58 4.55 28.72
CA LEU A 139 22.27 4.44 29.36
C LEU A 139 21.43 5.72 29.19
N GLU A 140 22.06 6.89 29.20
CA GLU A 140 21.40 8.17 28.95
C GLU A 140 20.88 8.29 27.52
N TYR A 141 21.64 7.83 26.51
CA TYR A 141 21.13 7.76 25.14
C TYR A 141 19.94 6.82 25.00
N ARG A 142 20.01 5.61 25.60
CA ARG A 142 18.89 4.66 25.59
C ARG A 142 17.63 5.26 26.25
N ARG A 143 17.78 5.91 27.41
CA ARG A 143 16.66 6.63 28.05
C ARG A 143 16.14 7.79 27.21
N SER A 144 17.01 8.52 26.52
CA SER A 144 16.60 9.59 25.62
C SER A 144 15.70 9.06 24.50
N VAL A 145 16.04 7.93 23.89
CA VAL A 145 15.20 7.27 22.87
C VAL A 145 13.82 6.91 23.43
N GLU A 146 13.76 6.29 24.61
CA GLU A 146 12.49 5.94 25.28
C GLU A 146 11.65 7.18 25.64
N ASN A 147 12.30 8.31 25.95
CA ASN A 147 11.60 9.55 26.26
C ASN A 147 11.04 10.23 25.01
N LEU A 148 11.70 10.09 23.85
CA LEU A 148 11.26 10.70 22.60
C LEU A 148 9.92 10.14 22.11
N SER A 149 9.62 8.86 22.37
CA SER A 149 8.30 8.30 22.05
C SER A 149 7.15 8.95 22.83
N ASN A 150 7.44 9.63 23.96
CA ASN A 150 6.44 10.31 24.78
C ASN A 150 6.17 11.75 24.31
N VAL A 151 6.93 12.29 23.36
CA VAL A 151 6.72 13.64 22.82
C VAL A 151 5.47 13.63 21.94
N ALA A 152 4.43 14.38 22.32
CA ALA A 152 3.15 14.39 21.62
C ALA A 152 3.21 15.08 20.25
N VAL A 153 4.01 16.15 20.12
CA VAL A 153 4.12 16.93 18.88
C VAL A 153 5.12 16.26 17.93
N GLN A 154 4.63 15.82 16.78
CA GLN A 154 5.40 15.00 15.85
C GLN A 154 6.60 15.73 15.22
N SER A 155 6.44 17.01 14.87
CA SER A 155 7.53 17.82 14.30
C SER A 155 8.67 18.04 15.30
N GLU A 156 8.34 18.27 16.57
CA GLU A 156 9.31 18.38 17.66
C GLU A 156 10.03 17.05 17.90
N ARG A 157 9.28 15.94 17.86
CA ARG A 157 9.84 14.59 17.99
C ARG A 157 10.85 14.27 16.89
N ILE A 158 10.52 14.57 15.62
CA ILE A 158 11.45 14.39 14.49
C ILE A 158 12.72 15.23 14.64
N ASN A 159 12.59 16.50 14.99
CA ASN A 159 13.77 17.35 15.22
C ASN A 159 14.65 16.79 16.34
N SER A 160 14.03 16.27 17.40
CA SER A 160 14.73 15.67 18.52
C SER A 160 15.44 14.36 18.14
N TYR A 161 14.87 13.56 17.23
CA TYR A 161 15.57 12.41 16.66
C TYR A 161 16.80 12.83 15.84
N LYS A 162 16.69 13.87 15.01
CA LYS A 162 17.83 14.37 14.22
C LYS A 162 18.98 14.86 15.09
N THR A 163 18.67 15.60 16.16
CA THR A 163 19.69 16.05 17.12
C THR A 163 20.34 14.85 17.81
N LEU A 164 19.54 13.87 18.25
CA LEU A 164 20.05 12.68 18.92
C LEU A 164 20.95 11.83 18.00
N ILE A 165 20.56 11.64 16.74
CA ILE A 165 21.39 10.97 15.73
C ILE A 165 22.73 11.70 15.57
N SER A 166 22.69 13.02 15.45
CA SER A 166 23.90 13.83 15.29
C SER A 166 24.83 13.72 16.50
N ASP A 167 24.28 13.72 17.71
CA ASP A 167 25.04 13.59 18.96
C ASP A 167 25.69 12.21 19.07
N ILE A 168 24.94 11.13 18.82
CA ILE A 168 25.45 9.76 18.89
C ILE A 168 26.48 9.54 17.78
N ALA A 169 26.24 10.02 16.56
CA ALA A 169 27.19 9.93 15.45
C ALA A 169 28.48 10.69 15.77
N THR A 170 28.38 11.90 16.34
CA THR A 170 29.55 12.69 16.75
C THR A 170 30.39 11.89 17.74
N ARG A 171 29.76 11.26 18.73
CA ARG A 171 30.45 10.42 19.70
C ARG A 171 31.08 9.20 19.03
N TYR A 172 30.36 8.50 18.17
CA TYR A 172 30.84 7.33 17.43
C TYR A 172 32.11 7.66 16.62
N TYR A 173 32.06 8.71 15.80
CA TYR A 173 33.20 9.11 14.98
C TYR A 173 34.36 9.62 15.85
N THR A 174 34.09 10.39 16.91
CA THR A 174 35.13 10.81 17.87
C THR A 174 35.85 9.63 18.50
N CYS A 175 35.10 8.61 18.93
CA CYS A 175 35.65 7.37 19.48
C CYS A 175 36.52 6.65 18.44
N ARG A 176 36.07 6.55 17.19
CA ARG A 176 36.82 5.91 16.10
C ARG A 176 38.17 6.60 15.83
N TYR A 177 38.20 7.93 15.76
CA TYR A 177 39.45 8.68 15.59
C TYR A 177 40.35 8.57 16.84
N THR A 178 39.76 8.63 18.03
CA THR A 178 40.50 8.48 19.30
C THR A 178 41.14 7.10 19.40
N LEU A 179 40.43 6.04 19.01
CA LEU A 179 40.96 4.68 18.99
C LEU A 179 42.15 4.54 18.04
N LEU A 180 42.08 5.15 16.85
CA LEU A 180 43.18 5.15 15.89
C LEU A 180 44.43 5.82 16.48
N SER A 181 44.26 6.97 17.14
CA SER A 181 45.33 7.67 17.86
C SER A 181 45.91 6.84 19.02
N LEU A 182 45.04 6.23 19.84
CA LEU A 182 45.44 5.35 20.95
C LEU A 182 46.24 4.14 20.47
N ASN A 183 45.82 3.50 19.37
CA ASN A 183 46.53 2.35 18.82
C ASN A 183 47.93 2.73 18.33
N ASN A 184 48.09 3.91 17.73
CA ASN A 184 49.41 4.42 17.34
C ASN A 184 50.30 4.65 18.58
N ARG A 185 49.79 5.31 19.62
CA ARG A 185 50.53 5.50 20.89
C ARG A 185 50.90 4.20 21.57
N ILE A 186 50.01 3.21 21.59
CA ILE A 186 50.31 1.87 22.14
C ILE A 186 51.45 1.22 21.36
N ALA A 187 51.48 1.36 20.03
CA ALA A 187 52.56 0.83 19.21
C ALA A 187 53.91 1.53 19.51
N GLU A 188 53.89 2.85 19.70
CA GLU A 188 55.07 3.62 20.10
C GLU A 188 55.60 3.20 21.48
N LEU A 189 54.73 3.08 22.48
CA LEU A 189 55.10 2.58 23.82
C LEU A 189 55.67 1.17 23.80
N LYS A 190 55.10 0.27 22.98
CA LYS A 190 55.66 -1.07 22.79
C LYS A 190 57.09 -1.00 22.22
N LYS A 191 57.33 -0.08 21.29
CA LYS A 191 58.66 0.14 20.71
C LYS A 191 59.64 0.72 21.73
N GLU A 192 59.21 1.68 22.54
CA GLU A 192 60.01 2.25 23.63
C GLU A 192 60.36 1.19 24.68
N ALA A 193 59.37 0.41 25.14
CA ALA A 193 59.59 -0.68 26.08
C ALA A 193 60.58 -1.73 25.53
N SER A 194 60.48 -2.07 24.24
CA SER A 194 61.43 -2.99 23.58
C SER A 194 62.84 -2.39 23.48
N SER A 195 62.95 -1.06 23.28
CA SER A 195 64.25 -0.39 23.21
C SER A 195 64.98 -0.35 24.57
N LEU A 196 64.22 -0.29 25.66
CA LEU A 196 64.71 -0.34 27.03
C LEU A 196 65.33 -1.70 27.40
N GLU A 197 64.78 -2.81 26.88
CA GLU A 197 65.36 -4.15 27.06
C GLU A 197 66.78 -4.28 26.50
N LEU A 198 67.13 -3.47 25.49
CA LEU A 198 68.45 -3.47 24.87
C LEU A 198 69.50 -2.71 25.68
N LYS A 199 69.09 -2.00 26.75
CA LYS A 199 70.01 -1.29 27.67
C LYS A 199 70.52 -2.24 28.77
N ASN A 200 71.57 -1.85 29.49
CA ASN A 200 72.04 -2.60 30.67
C ASN A 200 71.09 -2.36 31.85
N VAL A 201 70.05 -3.19 31.96
CA VAL A 201 68.98 -3.10 32.97
C VAL A 201 69.25 -4.03 34.14
N SER A 202 68.89 -3.64 35.38
CA SER A 202 68.96 -4.53 36.54
C SER A 202 67.89 -5.63 36.48
N LEU A 203 68.11 -6.77 37.13
CA LEU A 203 67.17 -7.90 37.11
C LEU A 203 65.77 -7.53 37.62
N GLN A 204 65.70 -6.70 38.67
CA GLN A 204 64.42 -6.19 39.21
C GLN A 204 63.70 -5.25 38.24
N ASP A 205 64.44 -4.43 37.49
CA ASP A 205 63.88 -3.48 36.54
C ASP A 205 63.38 -4.18 35.27
N LEU A 206 63.99 -5.31 34.93
CA LEU A 206 63.62 -6.18 33.81
C LEU A 206 62.27 -6.90 34.11
N GLU A 207 62.07 -7.35 35.34
CA GLU A 207 60.77 -7.91 35.79
C GLU A 207 59.65 -6.87 35.74
N ILE A 208 59.92 -5.63 36.18
CA ILE A 208 58.97 -4.51 36.09
C ILE A 208 58.65 -4.21 34.63
N LEU A 209 59.65 -4.20 33.75
CA LEU A 209 59.47 -3.94 32.33
C LEU A 209 58.60 -5.01 31.65
N HIS A 210 58.82 -6.29 31.94
CA HIS A 210 57.97 -7.37 31.41
C HIS A 210 56.53 -7.28 31.92
N SER A 211 56.34 -6.91 33.20
CA SER A 211 55.00 -6.62 33.73
C SER A 211 54.33 -5.47 32.98
N LEU A 212 55.05 -4.37 32.72
CA LEU A 212 54.54 -3.24 31.96
C LEU A 212 54.19 -3.62 30.51
N GLN A 213 55.03 -4.40 29.83
CA GLN A 213 54.74 -4.91 28.48
C GLN A 213 53.48 -5.80 28.45
N GLY A 214 53.30 -6.65 29.46
CA GLY A 214 52.07 -7.43 29.63
C GLY A 214 50.85 -6.53 29.78
N GLN A 215 50.94 -5.49 30.61
CA GLN A 215 49.86 -4.52 30.80
C GLN A 215 49.57 -3.70 29.53
N ILE A 216 50.59 -3.22 28.81
CA ILE A 216 50.45 -2.53 27.52
C ILE A 216 49.78 -3.43 26.48
N SER A 217 50.10 -4.72 26.47
CA SER A 217 49.48 -5.69 25.56
C SER A 217 48.02 -5.97 25.90
N SER A 218 47.65 -5.93 27.19
CA SER A 218 46.26 -6.09 27.65
C SER A 218 45.37 -4.85 27.45
N LEU A 219 45.93 -3.69 27.08
CA LEU A 219 45.15 -2.45 26.92
C LEU A 219 44.03 -2.57 25.88
N SER A 220 44.19 -3.41 24.86
CA SER A 220 43.16 -3.67 23.84
C SER A 220 41.95 -4.43 24.36
N GLU A 221 42.03 -5.03 25.56
CA GLU A 221 40.92 -5.76 26.18
C GLU A 221 39.96 -4.82 26.93
N ILE A 222 40.35 -3.57 27.16
CA ILE A 222 39.50 -2.56 27.80
C ILE A 222 38.55 -1.98 26.76
N SER A 223 37.25 -2.23 26.94
CA SER A 223 36.19 -1.81 26.02
C SER A 223 35.78 -0.35 26.11
N ASP A 224 36.14 0.36 27.18
CA ASP A 224 35.86 1.79 27.32
C ASP A 224 37.10 2.59 26.90
N ILE A 225 36.94 3.43 25.88
CA ILE A 225 38.05 4.22 25.31
C ILE A 225 38.63 5.20 26.33
N GLU A 226 37.82 5.81 27.19
CA GLU A 226 38.32 6.76 28.18
C GLU A 226 39.11 6.02 29.26
N ALA A 227 38.60 4.89 29.76
CA ALA A 227 39.33 4.05 30.70
C ALA A 227 40.65 3.53 30.10
N ARG A 228 40.65 3.19 28.81
CA ARG A 228 41.86 2.77 28.08
C ARG A 228 42.87 3.91 27.97
N LYS A 229 42.42 5.14 27.69
CA LYS A 229 43.25 6.35 27.62
C LYS A 229 43.88 6.70 28.96
N GLU A 230 43.12 6.62 30.06
CA GLU A 230 43.64 6.85 31.41
C GLU A 230 44.71 5.81 31.79
N LYS A 231 44.46 4.53 31.51
CA LYS A 231 45.43 3.47 31.81
C LYS A 231 46.68 3.59 30.95
N LEU A 232 46.55 3.97 29.68
CA LEU A 232 47.69 4.25 28.80
C LEU A 232 48.58 5.35 29.38
N LYS A 233 47.99 6.47 29.82
CA LYS A 233 48.73 7.57 30.43
C LYS A 233 49.49 7.14 31.68
N SER A 234 48.86 6.34 32.54
CA SER A 234 49.54 5.78 33.72
C SER A 234 50.73 4.89 33.35
N LEU A 235 50.60 4.09 32.27
CA LEU A 235 51.69 3.24 31.78
C LEU A 235 52.83 4.04 31.14
N GLU A 236 52.52 5.12 30.41
CA GLU A 236 53.51 6.08 29.89
C GLU A 236 54.34 6.69 31.02
N GLU A 237 53.68 7.15 32.09
CA GLU A 237 54.35 7.71 33.27
C GLU A 237 55.25 6.68 33.96
N GLN A 238 54.79 5.43 34.09
CA GLN A 238 55.57 4.34 34.68
C GLN A 238 56.77 3.94 33.82
N LEU A 239 56.60 3.85 32.49
CA LEU A 239 57.68 3.51 31.57
C LEU A 239 58.72 4.63 31.51
N SER A 240 58.29 5.89 31.51
CA SER A 240 59.18 7.04 31.56
C SER A 240 60.00 7.06 32.85
N ALA A 241 59.36 6.81 34.01
CA ALA A 241 60.06 6.71 35.29
C ALA A 241 61.11 5.58 35.29
N LEU A 242 60.80 4.45 34.63
CA LEU A 242 61.72 3.33 34.47
C LEU A 242 62.91 3.70 33.56
N ASP A 243 62.67 4.36 32.43
CA ASP A 243 63.74 4.81 31.52
C ASP A 243 64.71 5.78 32.21
N HIS A 244 64.17 6.71 33.00
CA HIS A 244 64.97 7.63 33.81
C HIS A 244 65.88 6.89 34.80
N ARG A 245 65.34 5.88 35.50
CA ARG A 245 66.10 5.07 36.46
C ARG A 245 67.19 4.24 35.77
N VAL A 246 66.89 3.63 34.63
CA VAL A 246 67.83 2.80 33.86
C VAL A 246 68.93 3.65 33.21
N SER A 247 68.60 4.85 32.76
CA SER A 247 69.55 5.74 32.08
C SER A 247 70.44 6.54 33.03
N GLY A 248 70.19 6.51 34.35
CA GLY A 248 71.05 7.12 35.38
C GLY A 248 71.06 8.66 35.37
N ILE A 249 70.03 9.28 34.78
CA ILE A 249 69.89 10.75 34.68
C ILE A 249 68.95 11.22 35.80
N GLU A 250 69.46 12.01 36.75
CA GLU A 250 68.64 12.70 37.75
C GLU A 250 67.62 13.62 37.04
N HIS A 251 66.38 13.64 37.56
CA HIS A 251 65.21 14.37 37.06
C HIS A 251 65.55 15.63 36.24
N THR A 252 65.75 15.43 34.95
CA THR A 252 65.52 16.45 33.95
C THR A 252 64.37 15.89 33.14
N THR A 253 63.23 16.56 33.23
CA THR A 253 62.16 16.40 32.24
C THR A 253 62.85 16.43 30.89
N LEU A 254 62.96 15.28 30.23
CA LEU A 254 63.25 15.24 28.81
C LEU A 254 62.28 16.24 28.23
N GLY A 255 62.80 17.35 27.71
CA GLY A 255 61.99 18.38 27.08
C GLY A 255 61.07 17.63 26.14
N GLY A 256 59.79 17.60 26.50
CA GLY A 256 58.82 16.77 25.82
C GLY A 256 59.01 17.03 24.35
N ILE A 257 59.24 15.99 23.57
CA ILE A 257 58.98 16.08 22.13
C ILE A 257 57.60 16.75 22.09
N PRO A 258 57.47 17.98 21.55
CA PRO A 258 56.19 18.64 21.50
C PRO A 258 55.30 17.66 20.74
N HIS A 259 54.43 16.98 21.48
CA HIS A 259 53.43 16.12 20.89
C HIS A 259 52.45 17.11 20.30
N GLU A 260 52.63 17.40 19.01
CA GLU A 260 51.54 17.89 18.19
C GLU A 260 50.45 16.84 18.34
N GLU A 261 49.47 17.09 19.22
CA GLU A 261 48.17 16.47 19.07
C GLU A 261 47.79 16.71 17.61
N PRO A 262 47.58 15.66 16.81
CA PRO A 262 47.30 15.81 15.39
C PRO A 262 46.19 16.85 15.23
N ASP A 263 46.49 17.91 14.48
CA ASP A 263 45.74 19.17 14.41
C ASP A 263 44.25 18.99 14.77
N SER A 264 43.90 19.42 15.99
CA SER A 264 42.57 19.17 16.57
C SER A 264 41.44 19.70 15.69
N GLU A 265 41.72 20.71 14.85
CA GLU A 265 40.80 21.30 13.88
C GLU A 265 40.53 20.38 12.68
N GLU A 266 41.54 19.73 12.10
CA GLU A 266 41.34 18.82 10.95
C GLU A 266 40.54 17.58 11.34
N VAL A 267 40.79 17.03 12.53
CA VAL A 267 40.05 15.88 13.05
C VAL A 267 38.60 16.26 13.35
N LYS A 268 38.36 17.43 13.97
CA LYS A 268 37.00 17.95 14.18
C LYS A 268 36.27 18.18 12.86
N ALA A 269 36.95 18.73 11.84
CA ALA A 269 36.37 18.93 10.52
C ALA A 269 35.98 17.60 9.85
N LYS A 270 36.83 16.56 9.96
CA LYS A 270 36.52 15.22 9.47
C LYS A 270 35.36 14.56 10.22
N ILE A 271 35.30 14.70 11.55
CA ILE A 271 34.16 14.21 12.35
C ILE A 271 32.87 14.92 11.94
N ALA A 272 32.88 16.25 11.83
CA ALA A 272 31.71 17.02 11.41
C ALA A 272 31.26 16.63 10.00
N HIS A 273 32.21 16.38 9.10
CA HIS A 273 31.96 15.86 7.75
C HIS A 273 31.27 14.47 7.81
N ASP A 274 31.85 13.50 8.51
CA ASP A 274 31.31 12.13 8.61
C ASP A 274 29.90 12.12 9.23
N VAL A 275 29.67 12.94 10.27
CA VAL A 275 28.35 13.11 10.91
C VAL A 275 27.32 13.70 9.95
N SER A 276 27.69 14.71 9.17
CA SER A 276 26.80 15.33 8.18
C SER A 276 26.42 14.34 7.08
N LEU A 277 27.35 13.52 6.60
CA LEU A 277 27.06 12.51 5.58
C LEU A 277 26.08 11.46 6.09
N GLU A 278 26.19 11.07 7.37
CA GLU A 278 25.34 10.03 7.97
C GLU A 278 23.85 10.37 7.87
N LEU A 279 23.49 11.61 8.24
CA LEU A 279 22.10 12.05 8.26
C LEU A 279 21.57 12.34 6.85
N LEU A 280 22.38 12.99 6.01
CA LEU A 280 22.01 13.30 4.64
C LEU A 280 21.80 12.04 3.79
N THR A 281 22.65 11.02 3.97
CA THR A 281 22.54 9.76 3.22
C THR A 281 21.24 9.05 3.57
N MET A 282 20.93 8.96 4.87
CA MET A 282 19.71 8.32 5.35
C MET A 282 18.45 9.01 4.81
N GLU A 283 18.38 10.35 4.85
CA GLU A 283 17.23 11.09 4.32
C GLU A 283 17.11 10.95 2.79
N ALA A 284 18.24 10.98 2.07
CA ALA A 284 18.25 10.77 0.63
C ALA A 284 17.77 9.35 0.26
N GLU A 285 18.25 8.32 0.98
CA GLU A 285 17.82 6.92 0.79
C GLU A 285 16.33 6.76 1.07
N PHE A 286 15.81 7.44 2.10
CA PHE A 286 14.38 7.48 2.38
C PHE A 286 13.58 8.02 1.18
N PHE A 287 13.88 9.24 0.70
CA PHE A 287 13.13 9.84 -0.41
C PHE A 287 13.27 9.04 -1.71
N HIS A 288 14.47 8.56 -2.02
CA HIS A 288 14.70 7.69 -3.17
C HIS A 288 13.84 6.42 -3.11
N GLY A 289 13.78 5.75 -1.95
CA GLY A 289 12.93 4.59 -1.75
C GLY A 289 11.43 4.90 -1.86
N ARG A 290 11.00 6.10 -1.43
CA ARG A 290 9.61 6.55 -1.59
C ARG A 290 9.25 6.81 -3.04
N ILE A 291 10.13 7.46 -3.81
CA ILE A 291 9.92 7.68 -5.25
C ILE A 291 9.74 6.33 -5.96
N GLY A 292 10.67 5.38 -5.74
CA GLY A 292 10.57 4.04 -6.33
C GLY A 292 9.32 3.27 -5.93
N PHE A 293 8.80 3.43 -4.71
CA PHE A 293 7.54 2.82 -4.30
C PHE A 293 6.32 3.38 -5.07
N PHE A 294 6.36 4.65 -5.47
CA PHE A 294 5.24 5.30 -6.15
C PHE A 294 5.30 5.20 -7.67
N ASP A 295 6.46 4.89 -8.25
CA ASP A 295 6.61 4.50 -9.65
C ASP A 295 6.18 3.03 -9.87
N TYR A 296 4.92 2.73 -9.55
CA TYR A 296 4.30 1.39 -9.63
C TYR A 296 4.36 0.76 -11.03
N ASP A 297 4.50 1.60 -12.07
CA ASP A 297 4.47 1.20 -13.47
C ASP A 297 5.91 1.10 -14.06
N GLU A 298 6.96 1.26 -13.22
CA GLU A 298 8.39 1.29 -13.58
C GLU A 298 8.73 2.28 -14.72
N THR A 299 7.87 3.27 -14.94
CA THR A 299 7.95 4.17 -16.10
C THR A 299 9.10 5.17 -16.01
N GLU A 300 9.56 5.48 -14.80
CA GLU A 300 10.63 6.46 -14.51
C GLU A 300 11.79 5.82 -13.72
N SER A 301 11.66 4.55 -13.30
CA SER A 301 12.58 3.83 -12.40
C SER A 301 14.03 3.72 -12.90
N SER A 302 14.24 3.77 -14.21
CA SER A 302 15.57 3.74 -14.83
C SER A 302 16.30 5.09 -14.81
N ASP A 303 15.60 6.19 -14.55
CA ASP A 303 16.16 7.54 -14.63
C ASP A 303 16.73 8.02 -13.28
N TYR A 304 16.46 7.28 -12.20
CA TYR A 304 16.94 7.62 -10.86
C TYR A 304 18.23 6.91 -10.51
N GLU A 305 19.34 7.68 -10.49
CA GLU A 305 20.62 7.20 -9.99
C GLU A 305 20.55 6.89 -8.48
N PRO A 306 21.20 5.80 -8.02
CA PRO A 306 21.26 5.48 -6.59
C PRO A 306 21.92 6.61 -5.79
N VAL A 307 21.53 6.74 -4.52
CA VAL A 307 22.11 7.73 -3.60
C VAL A 307 23.63 7.55 -3.54
N ALA A 308 24.37 8.60 -3.91
CA ALA A 308 25.80 8.53 -4.10
C ALA A 308 26.54 8.64 -2.76
N LYS A 309 26.92 7.48 -2.20
CA LYS A 309 27.52 7.34 -0.86
C LYS A 309 28.93 7.94 -0.72
N GLU A 310 29.62 8.20 -1.83
CA GLU A 310 31.01 8.70 -1.85
C GLU A 310 31.10 10.15 -2.38
N THR A 311 30.15 11.02 -2.01
CA THR A 311 30.11 12.42 -2.44
C THR A 311 30.37 13.41 -1.30
N THR A 312 30.68 14.67 -1.63
CA THR A 312 30.84 15.72 -0.61
C THR A 312 29.48 16.04 0.02
N PRO A 313 29.42 16.56 1.27
CA PRO A 313 28.17 16.86 1.96
C PRO A 313 27.29 17.83 1.19
N GLU A 314 27.89 18.79 0.48
CA GLU A 314 27.13 19.76 -0.32
C GLU A 314 26.44 19.08 -1.51
N ARG A 315 27.11 18.14 -2.18
CA ARG A 315 26.51 17.39 -3.29
C ARG A 315 25.40 16.46 -2.80
N LEU A 316 25.61 15.80 -1.68
CA LEU A 316 24.62 14.92 -1.09
C LEU A 316 23.41 15.70 -0.56
N ALA A 317 23.62 16.89 0.03
CA ALA A 317 22.55 17.79 0.43
C ALA A 317 21.71 18.24 -0.78
N LEU A 318 22.35 18.61 -1.89
CA LEU A 318 21.65 18.93 -3.14
C LEU A 318 20.87 17.73 -3.69
N GLN A 319 21.45 16.52 -3.67
CA GLN A 319 20.76 15.30 -4.09
C GLN A 319 19.53 15.04 -3.21
N ARG A 320 19.66 15.17 -1.88
CA ARG A 320 18.54 15.05 -0.93
C ARG A 320 17.46 16.09 -1.16
N GLU A 321 17.83 17.34 -1.46
CA GLU A 321 16.88 18.41 -1.80
C GLU A 321 16.10 18.10 -3.08
N ASN A 322 16.78 17.65 -4.13
CA ASN A 322 16.15 17.27 -5.38
C ASN A 322 15.17 16.09 -5.20
N LEU A 323 15.60 15.03 -4.52
CA LEU A 323 14.75 13.88 -4.22
C LEU A 323 13.53 14.26 -3.38
N GLN A 324 13.70 15.17 -2.40
CA GLN A 324 12.57 15.65 -1.61
C GLN A 324 11.59 16.49 -2.45
N LEU A 325 12.09 17.36 -3.33
CA LEU A 325 11.25 18.18 -4.21
C LEU A 325 10.45 17.30 -5.17
N GLU A 326 11.11 16.34 -5.79
CA GLU A 326 10.49 15.39 -6.71
C GLU A 326 9.46 14.50 -6.03
N TYR A 327 9.82 13.93 -4.88
CA TYR A 327 8.86 13.23 -4.05
C TYR A 327 7.67 14.13 -3.66
N GLY A 328 7.90 15.41 -3.38
CA GLY A 328 6.86 16.41 -3.16
C GLY A 328 5.90 16.56 -4.35
N LEU A 329 6.44 16.64 -5.57
CA LEU A 329 5.64 16.71 -6.80
C LEU A 329 4.82 15.44 -7.03
N LEU A 330 5.41 14.26 -6.80
CA LEU A 330 4.68 12.99 -6.89
C LEU A 330 3.57 12.93 -5.85
N LYS A 331 3.85 13.33 -4.61
CA LYS A 331 2.88 13.38 -3.51
C LYS A 331 1.69 14.29 -3.81
N GLU A 332 1.87 15.35 -4.60
CA GLU A 332 0.76 16.19 -5.07
C GLU A 332 -0.11 15.50 -6.13
N LYS A 333 0.48 14.66 -6.99
CA LYS A 333 -0.22 13.98 -8.10
C LYS A 333 -0.88 12.66 -7.70
N ILE A 334 -0.27 11.89 -6.80
CA ILE A 334 -0.74 10.55 -6.40
C ILE A 334 -2.19 10.55 -5.90
N PRO A 335 -2.62 11.47 -5.03
CA PRO A 335 -4.00 11.50 -4.56
C PRO A 335 -5.02 11.62 -5.69
N GLU A 336 -4.75 12.50 -6.66
CA GLU A 336 -5.62 12.70 -7.83
C GLU A 336 -5.66 11.43 -8.69
N LYS A 337 -4.49 10.87 -9.04
CA LYS A 337 -4.38 9.61 -9.79
C LYS A 337 -5.10 8.45 -9.10
N THR A 338 -4.99 8.36 -7.78
CA THR A 338 -5.64 7.31 -6.98
C THR A 338 -7.17 7.42 -7.05
N VAL A 339 -7.72 8.62 -6.88
CA VAL A 339 -9.17 8.84 -7.01
C VAL A 339 -9.65 8.50 -8.42
N ILE A 340 -8.88 8.86 -9.45
CA ILE A 340 -9.23 8.55 -10.83
C ILE A 340 -9.24 7.03 -11.07
N ARG A 341 -8.21 6.31 -10.63
CA ARG A 341 -8.13 4.85 -10.78
C ARG A 341 -9.25 4.12 -10.04
N GLU A 342 -9.52 4.48 -8.78
CA GLU A 342 -10.62 3.89 -7.99
C GLU A 342 -11.98 4.04 -8.70
N ASP A 343 -12.25 5.21 -9.29
CA ASP A 343 -13.50 5.45 -10.00
C ASP A 343 -13.57 4.75 -11.36
N LEU A 344 -12.45 4.71 -12.09
CA LEU A 344 -12.37 3.99 -13.37
C LEU A 344 -12.50 2.49 -13.18
N GLU A 345 -11.93 1.90 -12.13
CA GLU A 345 -12.09 0.48 -11.82
C GLU A 345 -13.55 0.10 -11.67
N GLU A 346 -14.32 0.89 -10.93
CA GLU A 346 -15.76 0.63 -10.77
C GLU A 346 -16.53 0.79 -12.09
N ILE A 347 -16.21 1.82 -12.88
CA ILE A 347 -16.83 2.05 -14.19
C ILE A 347 -16.49 0.88 -15.12
N ILE A 348 -15.22 0.48 -15.21
CA ILE A 348 -14.73 -0.63 -16.02
C ILE A 348 -15.40 -1.93 -15.61
N GLN A 349 -15.44 -2.23 -14.30
CA GLN A 349 -16.13 -3.42 -13.79
C GLN A 349 -17.59 -3.44 -14.23
N THR A 350 -18.29 -2.31 -14.14
CA THR A 350 -19.71 -2.23 -14.52
C THR A 350 -19.91 -2.36 -16.03
N LEU A 351 -19.05 -1.72 -16.84
CA LEU A 351 -19.15 -1.72 -18.30
C LEU A 351 -18.63 -3.01 -18.95
N SER A 352 -17.67 -3.69 -18.34
CA SER A 352 -17.10 -4.95 -18.84
C SER A 352 -18.12 -6.08 -18.96
N LEU A 353 -19.21 -5.99 -18.20
CA LEU A 353 -20.33 -6.92 -18.22
C LEU A 353 -21.34 -6.61 -19.34
N ASP A 354 -21.16 -5.52 -20.09
CA ASP A 354 -22.11 -5.02 -21.09
C ASP A 354 -21.53 -5.01 -22.51
N PRO A 355 -22.09 -5.81 -23.45
CA PRO A 355 -21.58 -5.88 -24.82
C PRO A 355 -21.72 -4.57 -25.60
N ASP A 356 -22.62 -3.67 -25.20
CA ASP A 356 -22.86 -2.40 -25.91
C ASP A 356 -22.01 -1.23 -25.38
N ALA A 357 -21.26 -1.44 -24.30
CA ALA A 357 -20.43 -0.42 -23.68
C ALA A 357 -19.05 -0.24 -24.32
N GLY A 358 -18.71 -1.02 -25.35
CA GLY A 358 -17.34 -1.18 -25.88
C GLY A 358 -16.56 0.12 -26.04
N ALA A 359 -17.11 1.14 -26.71
CA ALA A 359 -16.40 2.42 -26.91
C ALA A 359 -16.14 3.20 -25.60
N LEU A 360 -17.08 3.13 -24.63
CA LEU A 360 -16.92 3.78 -23.33
C LEU A 360 -15.97 3.00 -22.42
N LEU A 361 -16.03 1.66 -22.49
CA LEU A 361 -15.12 0.75 -21.80
C LEU A 361 -13.69 0.96 -22.30
N ASP A 362 -13.48 1.02 -23.61
CA ASP A 362 -12.16 1.27 -24.21
C ASP A 362 -11.59 2.62 -23.76
N ALA A 363 -12.41 3.67 -23.77
CA ALA A 363 -11.99 5.00 -23.28
C ALA A 363 -11.63 4.98 -21.78
N ALA A 364 -12.39 4.25 -20.95
CA ALA A 364 -12.11 4.08 -19.53
C ALA A 364 -10.81 3.29 -19.28
N MET A 365 -10.59 2.22 -20.04
CA MET A 365 -9.37 1.40 -19.99
C MET A 365 -8.14 2.22 -20.41
N ILE A 366 -8.23 3.02 -21.48
CA ILE A 366 -7.14 3.89 -21.92
C ILE A 366 -6.76 4.88 -20.82
N LEU A 367 -7.74 5.56 -20.22
CA LEU A 367 -7.46 6.53 -19.15
C LEU A 367 -6.94 5.85 -17.88
N TYR A 368 -7.39 4.64 -17.56
CA TYR A 368 -6.93 3.89 -16.39
C TYR A 368 -5.43 3.56 -16.47
N HIS A 369 -4.95 3.25 -17.68
CA HIS A 369 -3.55 2.95 -17.97
C HIS A 369 -2.71 4.19 -18.32
N ASP A 370 -3.29 5.39 -18.34
CA ASP A 370 -2.51 6.62 -18.50
C ASP A 370 -1.60 6.84 -17.27
N PRO A 371 -0.30 7.15 -17.45
CA PRO A 371 0.58 7.48 -16.34
C PRO A 371 0.18 8.75 -15.59
N PHE A 372 -0.42 9.74 -16.28
CA PHE A 372 -0.79 11.06 -15.73
C PHE A 372 -2.23 11.45 -16.08
N PRO A 373 -3.24 10.69 -15.61
CA PRO A 373 -4.63 10.96 -15.94
C PRO A 373 -5.11 12.25 -15.26
N GLU A 374 -5.96 13.02 -15.95
CA GLU A 374 -6.54 14.26 -15.41
C GLU A 374 -8.00 14.07 -14.95
N LEU A 375 -8.41 14.73 -13.87
CA LEU A 375 -9.82 14.76 -13.42
C LEU A 375 -10.79 15.24 -14.51
N ARG A 376 -10.31 16.09 -15.43
CA ARG A 376 -11.12 16.58 -16.54
C ARG A 376 -11.55 15.44 -17.46
N GLU A 377 -10.64 14.52 -17.77
CA GLU A 377 -10.89 13.38 -18.65
C GLU A 377 -11.84 12.39 -17.96
N LEU A 378 -11.60 12.11 -16.68
CA LEU A 378 -12.53 11.33 -15.86
C LEU A 378 -13.94 11.93 -15.86
N SER A 379 -14.06 13.26 -15.76
CA SER A 379 -15.37 13.92 -15.77
C SER A 379 -16.15 13.70 -17.08
N VAL A 380 -15.45 13.55 -18.22
CA VAL A 380 -16.06 13.24 -19.51
C VAL A 380 -16.57 11.81 -19.52
N ILE A 381 -15.75 10.85 -19.08
CA ILE A 381 -16.12 9.43 -18.99
C ILE A 381 -17.30 9.26 -18.03
N ARG A 382 -17.26 9.88 -16.85
CA ARG A 382 -18.33 9.83 -15.84
C ARG A 382 -19.65 10.37 -16.38
N ARG A 383 -19.63 11.47 -17.15
CA ARG A 383 -20.82 12.01 -17.83
C ARG A 383 -21.41 11.06 -18.86
N GLN A 384 -20.56 10.38 -19.64
CA GLN A 384 -21.01 9.42 -20.64
C GLN A 384 -21.57 8.17 -19.95
N TYR A 385 -20.92 7.71 -18.88
CA TYR A 385 -21.37 6.61 -18.03
C TYR A 385 -22.73 6.90 -17.36
N ASP A 386 -22.91 8.08 -16.76
CA ASP A 386 -24.17 8.47 -16.15
C ASP A 386 -25.31 8.53 -17.18
N ALA A 387 -25.04 9.10 -18.36
CA ALA A 387 -26.02 9.16 -19.45
C ALA A 387 -26.39 7.76 -19.95
N TYR A 388 -25.39 6.89 -20.12
CA TYR A 388 -25.56 5.50 -20.51
C TYR A 388 -26.44 4.74 -19.50
N TYR A 389 -26.08 4.84 -18.21
CA TYR A 389 -26.78 4.16 -17.14
C TYR A 389 -28.22 4.65 -16.98
N LEU A 390 -28.45 5.97 -17.01
CA LEU A 390 -29.79 6.55 -16.95
C LEU A 390 -30.67 6.09 -18.12
N GLN A 391 -30.12 6.03 -19.33
CA GLN A 391 -30.83 5.56 -20.52
C GLN A 391 -31.22 4.08 -20.42
N LYS A 392 -30.35 3.22 -19.87
CA LYS A 392 -30.69 1.81 -19.63
C LYS A 392 -31.65 1.63 -18.46
N LYS A 393 -31.46 2.32 -17.32
CA LYS A 393 -32.36 2.24 -16.16
C LYS A 393 -33.76 2.77 -16.42
N SER A 394 -33.93 3.77 -17.29
CA SER A 394 -35.27 4.22 -17.69
C SER A 394 -36.08 3.14 -18.42
N LYS A 395 -35.41 2.09 -18.92
CA LYS A 395 -36.04 0.91 -19.54
C LYS A 395 -36.16 -0.27 -18.58
N SER A 396 -35.67 -0.15 -17.35
CA SER A 396 -35.66 -1.25 -16.37
C SER A 396 -37.02 -1.43 -15.70
N LEU A 397 -37.36 -2.70 -15.43
CA LEU A 397 -38.61 -3.09 -14.81
C LEU A 397 -38.62 -2.79 -13.30
N SER A 398 -39.80 -2.44 -12.77
CA SER A 398 -40.01 -2.29 -11.32
C SER A 398 -39.87 -3.63 -10.57
N ASP A 399 -39.65 -3.58 -9.25
CA ASP A 399 -39.53 -4.79 -8.42
C ASP A 399 -40.70 -5.78 -8.61
N LYS A 400 -41.92 -5.23 -8.72
CA LYS A 400 -43.14 -6.02 -8.93
C LYS A 400 -43.21 -6.64 -10.33
N GLN A 401 -42.76 -5.91 -11.35
CA GLN A 401 -42.65 -6.40 -12.72
C GLN A 401 -41.59 -7.50 -12.83
N TRP A 402 -40.41 -7.31 -12.22
CA TRP A 402 -39.39 -8.35 -12.12
C TRP A 402 -39.88 -9.60 -11.41
N GLY A 403 -40.60 -9.45 -10.29
CA GLY A 403 -41.21 -10.59 -9.60
C GLY A 403 -42.16 -11.38 -10.51
N THR A 404 -42.92 -10.68 -11.36
CA THR A 404 -43.83 -11.31 -12.33
C THR A 404 -43.07 -12.00 -13.46
N VAL A 405 -42.05 -11.35 -14.03
CA VAL A 405 -41.19 -11.90 -15.09
C VAL A 405 -40.49 -13.17 -14.62
N ILE A 406 -39.85 -13.12 -13.44
CA ILE A 406 -39.14 -14.26 -12.86
C ILE A 406 -40.10 -15.42 -12.62
N GLN A 407 -41.27 -15.16 -12.03
CA GLN A 407 -42.26 -16.21 -11.76
C GLN A 407 -42.70 -16.90 -13.05
N SER A 408 -42.97 -16.11 -14.09
CA SER A 408 -43.37 -16.60 -15.41
C SER A 408 -42.30 -17.48 -16.05
N ILE A 409 -41.02 -17.08 -15.97
CA ILE A 409 -39.88 -17.87 -16.44
C ILE A 409 -39.81 -19.21 -15.70
N LEU A 410 -39.87 -19.19 -14.37
CA LEU A 410 -39.76 -20.40 -13.55
C LEU A 410 -40.94 -21.36 -13.78
N GLU A 411 -42.15 -20.84 -13.97
CA GLU A 411 -43.33 -21.64 -14.31
C GLU A 411 -43.22 -22.28 -15.69
N ALA A 412 -42.79 -21.52 -16.70
CA ALA A 412 -42.55 -22.02 -18.05
C ALA A 412 -41.44 -23.09 -18.08
N MET A 413 -40.37 -22.91 -17.31
CA MET A 413 -39.32 -23.93 -17.15
C MET A 413 -39.84 -25.18 -16.43
N LYS A 414 -40.64 -25.02 -15.36
CA LYS A 414 -41.27 -26.14 -14.64
C LYS A 414 -42.19 -26.97 -15.54
N GLY A 415 -42.95 -26.31 -16.43
CA GLY A 415 -43.77 -26.97 -17.45
C GLY A 415 -42.97 -27.88 -18.39
N ARG A 416 -41.67 -27.63 -18.56
CA ARG A 416 -40.75 -28.42 -19.39
C ARG A 416 -39.95 -29.50 -18.63
N GLY A 417 -40.26 -29.70 -17.35
CA GLY A 417 -39.60 -30.71 -16.52
C GLY A 417 -38.36 -30.23 -15.79
N TYR A 418 -38.03 -28.94 -15.87
CA TYR A 418 -37.01 -28.34 -15.00
C TYR A 418 -37.54 -28.25 -13.56
N ARG A 419 -36.67 -28.39 -12.57
CA ARG A 419 -37.06 -28.35 -11.15
C ARG A 419 -36.39 -27.17 -10.45
N VAL A 420 -37.17 -26.42 -9.68
CA VAL A 420 -36.67 -25.31 -8.86
C VAL A 420 -36.62 -25.76 -7.39
N LYS A 421 -35.51 -25.51 -6.70
CA LYS A 421 -35.36 -25.87 -5.29
C LYS A 421 -36.27 -25.00 -4.43
N SER A 422 -37.22 -25.60 -3.72
CA SER A 422 -38.20 -24.87 -2.89
C SER A 422 -37.55 -24.32 -1.61
N ARG A 423 -36.88 -23.17 -1.67
CA ARG A 423 -36.72 -22.30 -0.49
C ARG A 423 -37.87 -21.28 -0.50
N LYS A 424 -38.32 -20.86 0.68
CA LYS A 424 -39.42 -19.88 0.84
C LYS A 424 -39.01 -18.56 0.19
N MET A 425 -39.38 -18.37 -1.08
CA MET A 425 -39.12 -17.15 -1.86
C MET A 425 -40.24 -16.16 -1.60
N THR A 426 -40.17 -15.46 -0.46
CA THR A 426 -41.12 -14.39 -0.12
C THR A 426 -40.88 -13.11 -0.93
N ASN A 427 -39.71 -12.98 -1.58
CA ASN A 427 -39.45 -11.93 -2.57
C ASN A 427 -38.44 -12.43 -3.63
N LEU A 428 -38.90 -12.62 -4.87
CA LEU A 428 -38.12 -13.26 -5.94
C LEU A 428 -36.93 -12.38 -6.37
N ARG A 429 -37.12 -11.07 -6.55
CA ARG A 429 -36.02 -10.15 -6.93
C ARG A 429 -34.92 -10.07 -5.88
N ASP A 430 -35.25 -10.09 -4.59
CA ASP A 430 -34.24 -10.10 -3.52
C ASP A 430 -33.39 -11.38 -3.52
N SER A 431 -33.98 -12.50 -3.95
CA SER A 431 -33.24 -13.76 -4.09
C SER A 431 -32.24 -13.69 -5.25
N PHE A 432 -32.58 -13.01 -6.34
CA PHE A 432 -31.67 -12.72 -7.46
C PHE A 432 -30.64 -11.62 -7.15
N ARG A 433 -30.99 -10.63 -6.33
CA ARG A 433 -30.05 -9.59 -5.88
C ARG A 433 -29.02 -10.11 -4.87
N ARG A 434 -29.32 -11.22 -4.20
CA ARG A 434 -28.45 -11.90 -3.22
C ARG A 434 -27.70 -13.11 -3.81
N GLY A 435 -27.76 -13.34 -5.13
CA GLY A 435 -27.09 -14.45 -5.80
C GLY A 435 -27.86 -15.00 -7.01
N SER A 436 -27.48 -16.19 -7.46
CA SER A 436 -28.09 -16.89 -8.60
C SER A 436 -29.13 -17.94 -8.17
N ILE A 437 -30.19 -18.13 -8.98
CA ILE A 437 -31.12 -19.27 -8.82
C ILE A 437 -30.63 -20.45 -9.64
N GLU A 438 -30.42 -21.59 -8.97
CA GLU A 438 -30.22 -22.88 -9.62
C GLU A 438 -31.56 -23.49 -10.05
N VAL A 439 -31.68 -23.79 -11.33
CA VAL A 439 -32.80 -24.55 -11.91
C VAL A 439 -32.27 -25.86 -12.48
N PHE A 440 -32.68 -26.99 -11.87
CA PHE A 440 -32.22 -28.32 -12.29
C PHE A 440 -32.70 -28.65 -13.70
N SER A 441 -31.76 -28.99 -14.57
CA SER A 441 -32.03 -29.41 -15.94
C SER A 441 -32.67 -30.80 -15.97
N PRO A 442 -33.52 -31.12 -16.98
CA PRO A 442 -33.91 -32.49 -17.26
C PRO A 442 -32.71 -33.36 -17.72
N VAL A 443 -31.60 -32.75 -18.14
CA VAL A 443 -30.34 -33.45 -18.42
C VAL A 443 -29.59 -33.70 -17.11
N SER A 444 -29.27 -34.97 -16.83
CA SER A 444 -28.64 -35.37 -15.57
C SER A 444 -27.29 -34.66 -15.37
N HIS A 445 -27.01 -34.22 -14.14
CA HIS A 445 -25.80 -33.46 -13.78
C HIS A 445 -25.68 -32.05 -14.37
N TYR A 446 -26.74 -31.49 -14.98
CA TYR A 446 -26.73 -30.11 -15.44
C TYR A 446 -27.77 -29.26 -14.73
N SER A 447 -27.46 -27.99 -14.57
CA SER A 447 -28.35 -26.96 -14.05
C SER A 447 -28.25 -25.70 -14.91
N ILE A 448 -29.32 -24.91 -14.93
CA ILE A 448 -29.29 -23.54 -15.46
C ILE A 448 -29.21 -22.60 -14.26
N MET A 449 -28.13 -21.83 -14.20
CA MET A 449 -27.98 -20.73 -13.26
C MET A 449 -28.60 -19.50 -13.88
N ILE A 450 -29.60 -18.94 -13.21
CA ILE A 450 -30.26 -17.70 -13.63
C ILE A 450 -29.85 -16.60 -12.65
N SER A 451 -29.35 -15.48 -13.17
CA SER A 451 -29.03 -14.29 -12.38
C SER A 451 -29.55 -13.01 -13.05
N ILE A 452 -29.59 -11.92 -12.29
CA ILE A 452 -29.82 -10.57 -12.82
C ILE A 452 -28.53 -9.79 -12.60
N ASN A 453 -27.95 -9.27 -13.68
CA ASN A 453 -26.72 -8.48 -13.59
C ASN A 453 -27.01 -7.06 -13.03
N PRO A 454 -25.98 -6.26 -12.69
CA PRO A 454 -26.17 -4.89 -12.19
C PRO A 454 -26.95 -3.94 -13.12
N LEU A 455 -27.10 -4.32 -14.40
CA LEU A 455 -27.79 -3.58 -15.45
C LEU A 455 -29.25 -4.02 -15.64
N ASP A 456 -29.77 -4.85 -14.75
CA ASP A 456 -31.11 -5.45 -14.84
C ASP A 456 -31.31 -6.30 -16.10
N GLU A 457 -30.28 -7.02 -16.55
CA GLU A 457 -30.38 -8.01 -17.62
C GLU A 457 -30.40 -9.42 -17.04
N LEU A 458 -31.16 -10.31 -17.68
CA LEU A 458 -31.29 -11.70 -17.27
C LEU A 458 -30.16 -12.53 -17.88
N VAL A 459 -29.39 -13.20 -17.03
CA VAL A 459 -28.27 -14.04 -17.44
C VAL A 459 -28.64 -15.49 -17.19
N PHE A 460 -28.54 -16.33 -18.23
CA PHE A 460 -28.68 -17.77 -18.14
C PHE A 460 -27.33 -18.43 -18.42
N ARG A 461 -26.83 -19.21 -17.47
CA ARG A 461 -25.59 -19.98 -17.62
C ARG A 461 -25.87 -21.46 -17.42
N LEU A 462 -25.50 -22.27 -18.41
CA LEU A 462 -25.50 -23.72 -18.30
C LEU A 462 -24.27 -24.16 -17.50
N VAL A 463 -24.47 -24.94 -16.45
CA VAL A 463 -23.41 -25.46 -15.58
C VAL A 463 -23.56 -26.96 -15.37
N ARG A 464 -22.43 -27.63 -15.14
CA ARG A 464 -22.37 -29.05 -14.78
C ARG A 464 -22.14 -29.18 -13.27
N ILE A 465 -22.98 -29.96 -12.61
CA ILE A 465 -22.89 -30.26 -11.17
C ILE A 465 -22.11 -31.54 -10.95
N VAL A 466 -20.92 -31.43 -10.34
CA VAL A 466 -19.96 -32.55 -10.19
C VAL A 466 -19.99 -33.24 -8.81
N ASP A 467 -20.99 -32.94 -7.97
CA ASP A 467 -21.15 -33.58 -6.65
C ASP A 467 -21.19 -35.12 -6.74
N GLY A 468 -20.20 -35.77 -6.12
CA GLY A 468 -20.14 -37.23 -6.00
C GLY A 468 -19.70 -37.96 -7.26
N LEU A 469 -19.05 -37.27 -8.21
CA LEU A 469 -18.32 -37.88 -9.32
C LEU A 469 -16.84 -37.97 -8.94
N ASP A 470 -16.24 -39.17 -9.01
CA ASP A 470 -14.78 -39.30 -8.94
C ASP A 470 -14.20 -38.71 -10.24
N ILE A 471 -13.59 -37.53 -10.11
CA ILE A 471 -13.08 -36.71 -11.24
C ILE A 471 -12.02 -37.48 -12.06
N ASP A 472 -11.37 -38.48 -11.44
CA ASP A 472 -10.36 -39.34 -12.05
C ASP A 472 -10.95 -40.46 -12.96
N GLU A 473 -12.28 -40.64 -13.02
CA GLU A 473 -12.95 -41.68 -13.85
C GLU A 473 -13.66 -41.12 -15.11
N LEU A 474 -13.67 -39.80 -15.31
CA LEU A 474 -14.43 -39.19 -16.41
C LEU A 474 -13.59 -39.04 -17.69
N ASP A 475 -13.98 -39.78 -18.75
CA ASP A 475 -13.41 -39.65 -20.10
C ASP A 475 -13.68 -38.24 -20.68
N PRO A 476 -12.63 -37.44 -21.00
CA PRO A 476 -12.77 -36.09 -21.57
C PRO A 476 -13.60 -36.04 -22.86
N ASP A 477 -13.55 -37.09 -23.68
CA ASP A 477 -14.33 -37.15 -24.93
C ASP A 477 -15.81 -37.37 -24.65
N GLN A 478 -16.13 -38.07 -23.55
CA GLN A 478 -17.51 -38.25 -23.10
C GLN A 478 -18.05 -36.97 -22.46
N ILE A 479 -17.23 -36.25 -21.69
CA ILE A 479 -17.57 -34.93 -21.13
C ILE A 479 -17.98 -33.97 -22.25
N GLN A 480 -17.19 -33.86 -23.32
CA GLN A 480 -17.48 -32.95 -24.43
C GLN A 480 -18.79 -33.31 -25.16
N LYS A 481 -19.08 -34.61 -25.33
CA LYS A 481 -20.34 -35.08 -25.93
C LYS A 481 -21.54 -34.74 -25.06
N ASP A 482 -21.43 -34.94 -23.75
CA ASP A 482 -22.51 -34.64 -22.79
C ASP A 482 -22.76 -33.12 -22.71
N ASP A 483 -21.70 -32.31 -22.76
CA ASP A 483 -21.78 -30.84 -22.80
C ASP A 483 -22.47 -30.34 -24.07
N ALA A 484 -22.08 -30.88 -25.23
CA ALA A 484 -22.72 -30.57 -26.50
C ALA A 484 -24.20 -30.97 -26.49
N HIS A 485 -24.54 -32.13 -25.92
CA HIS A 485 -25.92 -32.58 -25.78
C HIS A 485 -26.74 -31.67 -24.87
N ALA A 486 -26.24 -31.37 -23.67
CA ALA A 486 -26.90 -30.48 -22.71
C ALA A 486 -27.11 -29.08 -23.30
N SER A 487 -26.10 -28.55 -24.00
CA SER A 487 -26.17 -27.26 -24.66
C SER A 487 -27.17 -27.22 -25.81
N ALA A 488 -27.29 -28.30 -26.58
CA ALA A 488 -28.29 -28.41 -27.65
C ALA A 488 -29.72 -28.47 -27.11
N VAL A 489 -29.93 -29.24 -26.03
CA VAL A 489 -31.22 -29.30 -25.32
C VAL A 489 -31.59 -27.92 -24.77
N TRP A 490 -30.66 -27.25 -24.09
CA TRP A 490 -30.89 -25.91 -23.56
C TRP A 490 -31.19 -24.89 -24.66
N SER A 491 -30.45 -24.87 -25.76
CA SER A 491 -30.72 -23.97 -26.89
C SER A 491 -32.14 -24.13 -27.44
N ARG A 492 -32.61 -25.37 -27.57
CA ARG A 492 -33.97 -25.64 -28.05
C ARG A 492 -34.99 -25.17 -27.02
N ASP A 493 -34.82 -25.54 -25.77
CA ASP A 493 -35.77 -25.22 -24.70
C ASP A 493 -35.85 -23.70 -24.46
N TYR A 494 -34.73 -22.98 -24.57
CA TYR A 494 -34.67 -21.52 -24.53
C TYR A 494 -35.46 -20.85 -25.65
N ALA A 495 -35.38 -21.37 -26.90
CA ALA A 495 -36.15 -20.81 -28.01
C ALA A 495 -37.67 -20.95 -27.79
N ILE A 496 -38.10 -22.10 -27.25
CA ILE A 496 -39.52 -22.31 -26.93
C ILE A 496 -39.93 -21.44 -25.73
N LEU A 497 -39.05 -21.27 -24.73
CA LEU A 497 -39.27 -20.39 -23.58
C LEU A 497 -39.51 -18.95 -24.03
N GLN A 498 -38.68 -18.44 -24.94
CA GLN A 498 -38.83 -17.11 -25.54
C GLN A 498 -40.19 -16.94 -26.24
N ASP A 499 -40.63 -17.93 -27.02
CA ASP A 499 -41.92 -17.89 -27.71
C ASP A 499 -43.14 -17.96 -26.76
N GLU A 500 -43.03 -18.67 -25.65
CA GLU A 500 -44.09 -18.73 -24.63
C GLU A 500 -44.20 -17.43 -23.85
N LEU A 501 -43.08 -16.90 -23.38
CA LEU A 501 -43.06 -15.63 -22.63
C LEU A 501 -43.52 -14.46 -23.50
N LYS A 502 -43.27 -14.51 -24.81
CA LYS A 502 -43.83 -13.55 -25.76
C LYS A 502 -45.37 -13.53 -25.76
N LYS A 503 -46.03 -14.68 -25.54
CA LYS A 503 -47.51 -14.76 -25.40
C LYS A 503 -48.00 -14.14 -24.09
N GLU A 504 -47.15 -14.12 -23.08
CA GLU A 504 -47.37 -13.45 -21.79
C GLU A 504 -46.94 -11.99 -21.79
N HIS A 505 -46.67 -11.41 -22.98
CA HIS A 505 -46.22 -10.03 -23.17
C HIS A 505 -44.84 -9.71 -22.59
N ILE A 506 -44.02 -10.74 -22.34
CA ILE A 506 -42.63 -10.62 -21.92
C ILE A 506 -41.74 -10.86 -23.14
N LEU A 507 -41.02 -9.83 -23.58
CA LEU A 507 -40.14 -9.88 -24.73
C LEU A 507 -38.70 -10.08 -24.27
N PHE A 508 -38.08 -11.14 -24.80
CA PHE A 508 -36.66 -11.41 -24.62
C PHE A 508 -35.90 -10.77 -25.77
N ILE A 509 -35.12 -9.74 -25.48
CA ILE A 509 -34.20 -9.10 -26.42
C ILE A 509 -32.83 -9.73 -26.18
N GLU A 510 -32.43 -10.66 -27.05
CA GLU A 510 -31.13 -11.33 -26.97
C GLU A 510 -29.99 -10.33 -27.18
N ARG A 511 -29.09 -10.23 -26.22
CA ARG A 511 -27.92 -9.33 -26.24
C ARG A 511 -26.65 -10.09 -26.52
N LEU A 512 -26.50 -11.23 -25.86
CA LEU A 512 -25.36 -12.12 -26.02
C LEU A 512 -25.82 -13.57 -26.01
N LYS A 513 -25.25 -14.36 -26.92
CA LYS A 513 -25.45 -15.81 -26.97
C LYS A 513 -24.16 -16.46 -27.38
N LYS A 514 -23.56 -17.20 -26.45
CA LYS A 514 -22.26 -17.85 -26.63
C LYS A 514 -22.38 -19.36 -26.63
N ASN A 515 -21.61 -19.99 -27.51
CA ASN A 515 -21.56 -21.44 -27.64
C ASN A 515 -20.55 -22.05 -26.63
N PRO A 516 -20.64 -23.35 -26.33
CA PRO A 516 -19.65 -24.05 -25.50
C PRO A 516 -18.19 -23.89 -25.99
N ASP A 517 -17.99 -23.72 -27.30
CA ASP A 517 -16.66 -23.51 -27.92
C ASP A 517 -16.10 -22.10 -27.65
N GLU A 518 -16.96 -21.13 -27.36
CA GLU A 518 -16.57 -19.75 -27.04
C GLU A 518 -16.50 -19.51 -25.52
N VAL A 519 -17.46 -20.09 -24.78
CA VAL A 519 -17.55 -20.03 -23.32
C VAL A 519 -17.79 -21.46 -22.82
N PRO A 520 -16.78 -22.10 -22.17
CA PRO A 520 -16.92 -23.48 -21.72
C PRO A 520 -17.98 -23.60 -20.63
N ILE A 521 -18.62 -24.77 -20.57
CA ILE A 521 -19.59 -25.09 -19.51
C ILE A 521 -18.83 -25.26 -18.20
N GLN A 522 -19.12 -24.40 -17.22
CA GLN A 522 -18.47 -24.43 -15.93
C GLN A 522 -18.86 -25.70 -15.16
N GLN A 523 -17.87 -26.33 -14.53
CA GLN A 523 -18.06 -27.42 -13.58
C GLN A 523 -18.11 -26.83 -12.18
N LEU A 524 -19.20 -27.07 -11.45
CA LEU A 524 -19.42 -26.54 -10.12
C LEU A 524 -19.81 -27.68 -9.18
N THR A 525 -19.33 -27.63 -7.94
CA THR A 525 -19.93 -28.40 -6.84
C THR A 525 -21.16 -27.64 -6.31
N ARG A 526 -22.07 -28.33 -5.63
CA ARG A 526 -23.17 -27.63 -4.94
C ARG A 526 -22.70 -26.82 -3.75
N PHE A 527 -21.48 -27.05 -3.27
CA PHE A 527 -20.85 -26.18 -2.28
C PHE A 527 -20.48 -24.84 -2.92
N ASP A 528 -19.90 -24.84 -4.13
CA ASP A 528 -19.54 -23.62 -4.88
C ASP A 528 -20.76 -22.75 -5.21
N ILE A 529 -21.94 -23.37 -5.35
CA ILE A 529 -23.20 -22.65 -5.59
C ILE A 529 -23.73 -21.98 -4.31
N LEU A 530 -23.29 -22.44 -3.13
CA LEU A 530 -23.73 -21.92 -1.83
C LEU A 530 -22.79 -20.84 -1.27
N THR A 531 -21.59 -20.71 -1.81
CA THR A 531 -20.59 -19.70 -1.45
C THR A 531 -20.41 -18.72 -2.61
N ASP A 532 -20.63 -17.42 -2.41
CA ASP A 532 -20.56 -16.35 -3.42
C ASP A 532 -19.16 -16.17 -4.09
N GLU A 533 -18.23 -17.12 -3.98
CA GLU A 533 -16.81 -16.95 -4.34
C GLU A 533 -16.46 -17.17 -5.83
N HIS A 534 -17.39 -17.62 -6.69
CA HIS A 534 -17.05 -18.04 -8.06
C HIS A 534 -17.86 -17.40 -9.20
N ILE A 535 -18.50 -16.27 -8.94
CA ILE A 535 -19.06 -15.43 -10.02
C ILE A 535 -18.37 -14.06 -9.98
N SER A 536 -17.09 -14.04 -10.33
CA SER A 536 -16.37 -12.84 -10.76
C SER A 536 -16.19 -12.84 -12.28
#